data_AF-A0A2E9K0N1-F1
#
_entry.id   AF-A0A2E9K0N1-F1
#
_cell.length_a   1.000
_cell.length_b   1.000
_cell.length_c   1.000
_cell.angle_alpha   90.00
_cell.angle_beta   90.00
_cell.angle_gamma   90.00
#
_symmetry.space_group_name_H-M   'P 1'
#
loop_
_entity.id
_entity.type
_entity.pdbx_description
1 polymer ?
#
loop_
_entity_poly.entity_id
_entity_poly.type
_entity_poly.pdbx_seq_one_letter_code
_entity_poly.pdbx_strand_id
1 'polypeptide(L)' 'MGGLIGALTTNPRKALEDEIDKGNNDGWNAIHIEPHSTTNLFVWVLQLVVLVCTLGLWTWGGGYMVLFEKEVM' A
#
# COMPACT_ATOMS: atom_id res chain seq x y z
N MET A 1 6.11 -1.03 -0.79
CA MET A 1 7.44 -1.66 -0.84
C MET A 1 7.57 -2.59 0.36
N GLY A 2 8.05 -3.82 0.20
CA GLY A 2 8.17 -4.79 1.30
C GLY A 2 9.62 -5.28 1.50
N GLY A 3 9.84 -6.05 2.55
CA GLY A 3 11.16 -6.53 2.99
C GLY A 3 11.84 -5.56 3.95
N LEU A 4 13.06 -5.85 4.38
CA LEU A 4 13.84 -4.97 5.27
C LEU A 4 14.09 -3.60 4.63
N ILE A 5 14.40 -3.56 3.33
CA ILE A 5 14.61 -2.30 2.61
C ILE A 5 13.29 -1.52 2.51
N GLY A 6 12.19 -2.20 2.19
CA GLY A 6 10.85 -1.59 2.15
C GLY A 6 10.41 -1.05 3.52
N ALA A 7 10.63 -1.80 4.60
CA ALA A 7 10.29 -1.41 5.97
C ALA A 7 11.11 -0.21 6.47
N LEU A 8 12.39 -0.12 6.07
CA LEU A 8 13.26 1.00 6.44
C LEU A 8 13.06 2.24 5.57
N THR A 9 12.64 2.08 4.31
CA THR A 9 12.64 3.17 3.31
C THR A 9 11.23 3.71 3.02
N THR A 10 10.19 2.93 3.26
CA THR A 10 8.81 3.28 2.90
C THR A 10 7.91 3.08 4.10
N ASN A 11 7.32 4.17 4.59
CA ASN A 11 6.19 4.11 5.49
C ASN A 11 4.91 4.12 4.64
N PRO A 12 4.23 2.97 4.46
CA PRO A 12 3.06 2.88 3.59
C PRO A 12 1.89 3.73 4.10
N ARG A 13 1.83 4.00 5.41
CA ARG A 13 0.84 4.91 5.99
C ARG A 13 1.08 6.36 5.57
N LYS A 14 2.34 6.79 5.57
CA LYS A 14 2.70 8.15 5.16
C LYS A 14 2.45 8.37 3.67
N ALA A 15 2.77 7.37 2.84
CA ALA A 15 2.45 7.42 1.40
C ALA A 15 0.94 7.48 1.14
N LEU A 16 0.14 6.79 1.97
CA LEU A 16 -1.31 6.83 1.89
C LEU A 16 -1.86 8.21 2.32
N GLU A 17 -1.35 8.76 3.42
CA GLU A 17 -1.70 10.11 3.90
C GLU A 17 -1.34 11.18 2.85
N ASP A 18 -0.15 11.12 2.23
CA ASP A 18 0.26 12.06 1.19
C ASP A 18 -0.68 12.03 -0.05
N GLU A 19 -1.14 10.83 -0.46
CA GLU A 19 -2.10 10.70 -1.58
C GLU A 19 -3.51 11.19 -1.21
N ILE A 20 -3.95 11.00 0.03
CA ILE A 20 -5.22 11.53 0.54
C ILE A 20 -5.18 13.06 0.59
N ASP A 21 -4.10 13.64 1.13
CA ASP A 21 -3.92 15.08 1.24
C ASP A 21 -3.86 15.74 -0.14
N LYS A 22 -3.24 15.08 -1.11
CA LYS A 22 -3.23 15.52 -2.51
C LYS A 22 -4.63 15.50 -3.12
N GLY A 23 -5.39 14.42 -2.92
CA GLY A 23 -6.78 14.33 -3.36
C GLY A 23 -7.66 15.42 -2.75
N ASN A 24 -7.49 15.69 -1.45
CA ASN A 24 -8.24 16.72 -0.74
C ASN A 24 -7.93 18.14 -1.26
N ASN A 25 -6.66 18.44 -1.58
CA ASN A 25 -6.29 19.70 -2.22
C ASN A 25 -6.90 19.90 -3.61
N ASP A 26 -7.13 18.81 -4.35
CA ASP A 26 -7.79 18.82 -5.66
C ASP A 26 -9.34 18.85 -5.57
N GLY A 27 -9.89 18.95 -4.34
CA GLY A 27 -11.32 18.99 -4.05
C GLY A 27 -12.00 17.62 -4.01
N TRP A 28 -11.23 16.55 -3.85
CA TRP A 28 -11.74 15.18 -3.70
C TRP A 28 -11.68 14.74 -2.23
N ASN A 29 -12.78 14.22 -1.70
CA ASN A 29 -12.86 13.72 -0.33
C ASN A 29 -12.62 12.21 -0.30
N ALA A 30 -11.67 11.74 0.52
CA ALA A 30 -11.43 10.31 0.70
C ALA A 30 -12.46 9.72 1.68
N ILE A 31 -13.41 8.94 1.17
CA ILE A 31 -14.51 8.38 1.99
C ILE A 31 -14.15 7.01 2.54
N HIS A 32 -13.45 6.21 1.73
CA HIS A 32 -13.22 4.80 2.04
C HIS A 32 -11.78 4.40 1.72
N ILE A 33 -11.14 3.79 2.70
CA ILE A 33 -9.80 3.21 2.59
C ILE A 33 -9.95 1.73 2.88
N GLU A 34 -9.91 0.91 1.84
CA GLU A 34 -9.89 -0.54 2.01
C GLU A 34 -8.45 -1.03 1.85
N PRO A 35 -7.81 -1.56 2.90
CA PRO A 35 -6.57 -2.28 2.72
C PRO A 35 -6.88 -3.51 1.86
N HIS A 36 -6.19 -3.69 0.74
CA HIS A 36 -6.41 -4.86 -0.11
C HIS A 36 -5.88 -6.11 0.61
N SER A 37 -6.72 -6.71 1.45
CA SER A 37 -6.39 -7.85 2.32
C SER A 37 -6.65 -9.21 1.65
N THR A 38 -6.81 -9.25 0.33
CA THR A 38 -6.88 -10.50 -0.44
C THR A 38 -5.47 -10.99 -0.79
N THR A 39 -4.63 -11.19 0.23
CA THR A 39 -3.40 -11.98 0.04
C THR A 39 -3.80 -13.46 0.09
N ASN A 40 -3.97 -14.07 -1.08
CA ASN A 40 -4.17 -15.52 -1.18
C ASN A 40 -2.98 -16.26 -0.54
N LEU A 41 -3.23 -17.41 0.10
CA LEU A 41 -2.19 -18.23 0.74
C LEU A 41 -1.02 -18.52 -0.20
N PHE A 42 -1.30 -18.72 -1.49
CA PHE A 42 -0.29 -18.90 -2.53
C PHE A 42 0.65 -17.69 -2.67
N VAL A 43 0.09 -16.48 -2.67
CA VAL A 43 0.86 -15.23 -2.79
C VAL A 43 1.73 -15.02 -1.56
N TRP A 44 1.21 -15.37 -0.38
CA TRP A 44 1.97 -15.31 0.88
C TRP A 44 3.17 -16.26 0.87
N VAL A 45 2.98 -17.51 0.40
CA VAL A 45 4.08 -18.48 0.27
C VAL A 45 5.11 -18.00 -0.74
N LEU A 46 4.69 -17.46 -1.89
CA LEU A 46 5.60 -16.90 -2.90
C LEU A 46 6.42 -15.73 -2.35
N GLN A 47 5.79 -14.82 -1.60
CA GLN A 47 6.48 -13.72 -0.93
C GLN A 47 7.52 -14.23 0.07
N LEU A 48 7.21 -15.27 0.84
CA LEU A 48 8.14 -15.86 1.79
C LEU A 48 9.35 -16.49 1.07
N VAL A 49 9.13 -17.19 -0.04
CA VAL A 49 10.22 -17.74 -0.87
C VAL A 49 11.12 -16.63 -1.40
N VAL A 50 10.56 -15.56 -1.96
CA VAL A 50 11.35 -14.42 -2.46
C VAL A 50 12.08 -13.72 -1.32
N LEU A 51 11.44 -13.58 -0.15
CA LEU A 51 12.05 -13.02 1.04
C LEU A 51 13.28 -13.84 1.45
N VAL A 52 13.19 -15.18 1.49
CA VAL A 52 14.31 -16.05 1.82
C VAL A 52 15.40 -15.98 0.73
N CYS A 53 15.03 -16.02 -0.55
CA CYS A 53 15.98 -15.92 -1.68
C CYS A 53 16.72 -14.58 -1.71
N THR A 54 16.07 -13.50 -1.26
CA THR A 54 16.67 -12.15 -1.19
C THR A 54 17.27 -11.85 0.19
N LEU A 55 17.45 -12.84 1.07
CA LEU A 55 17.98 -12.69 2.43
C LEU A 55 17.21 -11.66 3.28
N GLY A 56 15.91 -11.54 3.06
CA GLY A 56 15.03 -10.59 3.75
C GLY A 56 15.09 -9.17 3.21
N LEU A 57 15.88 -8.91 2.16
CA LEU A 57 16.12 -7.56 1.67
C LEU A 57 14.92 -7.01 0.89
N TRP A 58 14.18 -7.85 0.16
CA TRP A 58 13.17 -7.36 -0.78
C TRP A 58 11.93 -8.26 -0.88
N THR A 59 10.74 -7.67 -0.79
CA THR A 59 9.48 -8.29 -1.26
C THR A 59 8.53 -7.21 -1.78
N TRP A 60 7.57 -7.58 -2.61
CA TRP A 60 6.41 -6.71 -2.88
C TRP A 60 5.45 -6.76 -1.70
N GLY A 61 4.73 -5.67 -1.45
CA GLY A 61 3.73 -5.55 -0.37
C GLY A 61 2.35 -5.20 -0.93
N GLY A 62 1.30 -5.41 -0.15
CA GLY A 62 -0.07 -5.09 -0.53
C GLY A 62 -0.27 -3.58 -0.79
N GLY A 63 -1.20 -3.27 -1.70
CA GLY A 63 -1.64 -1.91 -1.98
C GLY A 63 -2.86 -1.52 -1.15
N TYR A 64 -3.13 -0.22 -1.07
CA TYR A 64 -4.38 0.32 -0.53
C TYR A 64 -5.26 0.75 -1.68
N MET A 65 -6.55 0.43 -1.59
CA MET A 65 -7.55 1.01 -2.48
C MET A 65 -8.17 2.19 -1.75
N VAL A 66 -8.00 3.38 -2.31
CA VAL A 66 -8.61 4.62 -1.79
C VAL A 66 -9.71 5.03 -2.75
N LEU A 67 -10.92 5.15 -2.22
CA LEU A 67 -12.06 5.67 -2.94
C LEU A 67 -12.24 7.15 -2.60
N PHE A 68 -12.19 7.97 -3.64
CA PHE A 68 -12.41 9.41 -3.55
C PHE A 68 -13.77 9.78 -4.12
N GLU A 69 -14.54 10.61 -3.42
CA GLU A 69 -15.68 11.33 -4.00
C GLU A 69 -15.29 12.76 -4.34
N LYS A 70 -15.98 13.32 -5.34
CA LYS A 70 -15.93 14.75 -5.61
C LYS A 70 -17.37 15.23 -5.71
N GLU A 71 -17.75 16.16 -4.83
CA GLU A 71 -19.01 16.88 -5.01
C GLU A 71 -18.90 17.71 -6.28
N VAL A 72 -19.66 17.30 -7.31
CA VAL A 72 -19.82 18.08 -8.53
C VAL A 72 -20.92 19.10 -8.25
N MET A 73 -20.52 20.32 -7.89
CA MET A 73 -21.40 21.48 -7.82
C MET A 73 -21.45 22.20 -9.17
#